data_AF-A0A9J7KMG9-F1
#
_entry.id   AF-A0A9J7KMG9-F1
#
_cell.length_a   1.000
_cell.length_b   1.000
_cell.length_c   1.000
_cell.angle_alpha   90.00
_cell.angle_beta   90.00
_cell.angle_gamma   90.00
#
_symmetry.space_group_name_H-M   'P 1'
#
loop_
_entity.id
_entity.type
_entity.pdbx_description
1 polymer ?
#
loop_
_entity_poly.entity_id
_entity_poly.type
_entity_poly.pdbx_seq_one_letter_code
_entity_poly.pdbx_strand_id
1 'polypeptide(L)' 'MASRVIQVMPHMRMIKFRYGANQQVQASGNAPQAAPAAEATSSKPHAVVTEYLEQVPDRYRRKPIDPEEMEYIQRGGPE' A
#
# COMPACT_ATOMS: atom_id res chain seq x y z
N MET A 1 48.30 -16.29 16.89
CA MET A 1 47.11 -15.79 17.62
C MET A 1 45.92 -16.64 17.19
N ALA A 2 45.18 -17.28 18.10
CA ALA A 2 44.06 -18.15 17.75
C ALA A 2 42.74 -17.35 17.69
N SER A 3 42.01 -17.46 16.58
CA SER A 3 40.71 -16.80 16.37
C SER A 3 39.57 -17.66 16.93
N ARG A 4 38.68 -17.05 17.72
CA ARG A 4 37.45 -17.72 18.20
C ARG A 4 36.35 -17.56 17.14
N VAL A 5 35.79 -18.67 16.69
CA VAL A 5 34.60 -18.69 15.83
C VAL A 5 33.37 -18.63 16.72
N ILE A 6 32.58 -17.56 16.62
CA ILE A 6 31.32 -17.43 17.37
C ILE A 6 30.20 -17.95 16.48
N GLN A 7 29.65 -19.10 16.84
CA GLN A 7 28.48 -19.66 16.18
C GLN A 7 27.22 -19.05 16.79
N VAL A 8 26.55 -18.17 16.05
CA VAL A 8 25.30 -17.53 16.49
C VAL A 8 24.12 -18.37 16.00
N MET A 9 23.32 -18.90 16.93
CA MET A 9 22.08 -19.59 16.60
C MET A 9 20.96 -18.56 16.37
N PRO A 10 20.16 -18.68 15.29
CA PRO A 10 19.06 -17.77 15.05
C PRO A 10 17.97 -17.93 16.12
N HIS A 11 17.65 -16.84 16.81
CA HIS A 11 16.59 -16.82 17.82
C HIS A 11 15.23 -16.55 17.17
N MET A 12 14.48 -17.61 16.87
CA MET A 12 13.10 -17.48 16.39
C MET A 12 12.16 -17.19 17.57
N ARG A 13 11.62 -15.97 17.63
CA ARG A 13 10.61 -15.62 18.63
C ARG A 13 9.24 -16.17 18.22
N MET A 14 8.69 -17.07 19.04
CA MET A 14 7.31 -17.55 18.87
C MET A 14 6.33 -16.47 19.36
N ILE A 15 5.39 -16.08 18.51
CA ILE A 15 4.28 -15.21 18.92
C ILE A 15 3.33 -16.02 19.81
N LYS A 16 3.00 -15.50 21.00
CA LYS A 16 1.99 -16.08 21.89
C LYS A 16 0.66 -15.40 21.64
N PHE A 17 -0.32 -16.14 21.13
CA PHE A 17 -1.68 -15.61 20.98
C PHE A 17 -2.42 -15.66 22.32
N ARG A 18 -3.13 -14.59 22.65
CA ARG A 18 -4.00 -14.56 23.83
C ARG A 18 -5.19 -15.50 23.61
N TYR A 19 -5.35 -16.47 24.49
CA TYR A 19 -6.56 -17.30 24.51
C TYR A 19 -7.81 -16.42 24.71
N GLY A 20 -8.78 -16.56 23.81
CA GLY A 20 -10.05 -15.80 23.84
C GLY A 20 -10.05 -14.45 23.09
N ALA A 21 -8.98 -14.06 22.39
CA ALA A 21 -8.99 -12.83 21.56
C ALA A 21 -9.86 -12.93 20.29
N ASN A 22 -10.31 -14.13 19.91
CA ASN A 22 -11.06 -14.38 18.67
C ASN A 22 -12.58 -14.17 18.75
N GLN A 23 -13.13 -13.80 19.91
CA GLN A 23 -14.59 -13.56 20.04
C GLN A 23 -15.06 -12.23 19.42
N GLN A 24 -14.14 -11.36 19.00
CA GLN A 24 -14.49 -10.07 18.40
C GLN A 24 -14.33 -10.02 16.88
N VAL A 25 -13.99 -11.13 16.22
CA VAL A 25 -13.92 -11.22 14.75
C VAL A 25 -15.09 -12.06 14.22
N GLN A 26 -16.31 -11.61 14.51
CA GLN A 26 -17.51 -12.18 13.90
C GLN A 26 -18.42 -11.06 13.40
N ALA A 27 -18.03 -10.49 12.25
CA ALA A 27 -18.92 -10.20 11.13
C ALA A 27 -18.13 -9.58 9.95
N SER A 28 -18.30 -10.17 8.77
CA SER A 28 -18.00 -9.66 7.42
C SER A 28 -16.54 -9.44 7.01
N GLY A 29 -15.88 -10.50 6.56
CA GLY A 29 -14.71 -10.42 5.68
C GLY A 29 -14.93 -11.27 4.44
N ASN A 30 -15.48 -10.69 3.37
CA ASN A 30 -15.35 -11.26 2.03
C ASN A 30 -13.86 -11.25 1.67
N ALA A 31 -13.25 -12.41 1.47
CA ALA A 31 -11.92 -12.50 0.90
C ALA A 31 -11.96 -11.97 -0.55
N PRO A 32 -11.08 -11.05 -0.97
CA PRO A 32 -10.96 -10.72 -2.39
C PRO A 32 -10.30 -11.90 -3.11
N GLN A 33 -11.10 -12.66 -3.86
CA GLN A 33 -10.60 -13.47 -4.97
C GLN A 33 -9.86 -12.54 -5.95
N ALA A 34 -8.63 -12.90 -6.32
CA ALA A 34 -7.91 -12.22 -7.39
C ALA A 34 -8.70 -12.39 -8.70
N ALA A 35 -9.39 -11.33 -9.11
CA ALA A 35 -10.01 -11.24 -10.41
C ALA A 35 -8.94 -10.90 -11.48
N PRO A 36 -9.04 -11.44 -12.71
CA PRO A 36 -8.16 -11.03 -13.80
C PRO A 36 -8.36 -9.52 -14.07
N ALA A 37 -7.28 -8.84 -14.42
CA ALA A 37 -7.26 -7.41 -14.69
C ALA A 37 -8.23 -7.06 -15.83
N ALA A 38 -9.41 -6.56 -15.46
CA ALA A 38 -10.28 -5.83 -16.36
C ALA A 38 -9.87 -4.37 -16.36
N GLU A 39 -9.63 -3.81 -17.54
CA GLU A 39 -9.39 -2.37 -17.75
C GLU A 39 -10.55 -1.58 -17.12
N ALA A 40 -10.26 -0.96 -15.98
CA ALA A 40 -11.22 -0.13 -15.29
C ALA A 40 -11.24 1.23 -15.99
N THR A 41 -12.11 1.39 -16.97
CA THR A 41 -12.55 2.73 -17.41
C THR A 41 -13.34 3.35 -16.26
N SER A 42 -12.62 3.94 -15.31
CA SER A 42 -13.21 4.56 -14.11
C SER A 42 -13.86 5.89 -14.49
N SER A 43 -15.14 5.85 -14.84
CA SER A 43 -16.02 7.01 -15.06
C SER A 43 -16.44 7.72 -13.77
N LYS A 44 -15.59 7.70 -12.72
CA LYS A 44 -15.83 8.50 -11.53
C LYS A 44 -15.27 9.90 -11.78
N PRO A 45 -16.02 10.99 -11.53
CA PRO A 45 -15.43 12.31 -11.52
C PRO A 45 -14.26 12.26 -10.53
N HIS A 46 -13.07 12.63 -11.00
CA HIS A 46 -11.90 12.77 -10.16
C HIS A 46 -12.21 13.91 -9.19
N ALA A 47 -12.85 13.58 -8.06
CA ALA A 47 -13.09 14.54 -7.01
C ALA A 47 -11.72 15.10 -6.66
N VAL A 48 -11.52 16.39 -6.90
CA VAL A 48 -10.29 17.07 -6.53
C VAL A 48 -10.27 17.02 -5.02
N VAL A 49 -9.54 16.04 -4.49
CA VAL A 49 -9.39 15.81 -3.07
C VAL A 49 -8.45 16.88 -2.52
N THR A 50 -8.91 18.12 -2.46
CA THR A 50 -8.20 19.21 -1.80
C THR A 50 -8.20 19.01 -0.28
N GLU A 51 -9.28 18.45 0.26
CA GLU A 51 -9.49 18.32 1.70
C GLU A 51 -8.48 17.40 2.41
N TYR A 52 -7.96 16.36 1.74
CA TYR A 52 -6.93 15.48 2.33
C TYR A 52 -5.50 16.01 2.13
N LEU A 53 -5.26 16.94 1.19
CA LEU A 53 -3.92 17.51 0.99
C LEU A 53 -3.48 18.36 2.19
N GLU A 54 -4.41 19.07 2.82
CA GLU A 54 -4.14 19.89 4.01
C GLU A 54 -3.78 19.06 5.25
N GLN A 55 -4.27 17.83 5.33
CA GLN A 55 -4.05 16.92 6.46
C GLN A 55 -2.67 16.24 6.45
N VAL A 56 -1.99 16.25 5.31
CA VAL A 56 -0.70 15.58 5.12
C VAL A 56 0.44 16.61 5.20
N PRO A 57 1.52 16.34 5.98
CA PRO A 57 2.69 17.21 6.03
C PRO A 57 3.32 17.42 4.66
N ASP A 58 3.86 18.63 4.41
CA ASP A 58 4.41 19.03 3.11
C ASP A 58 5.43 18.06 2.52
N ARG A 59 6.26 17.45 3.37
CA ARG A 59 7.29 16.48 2.95
C ARG A 59 6.72 15.21 2.30
N TYR A 60 5.44 14.91 2.51
CA TYR A 60 4.76 13.74 1.93
C TYR A 60 3.76 14.10 0.84
N ARG A 61 3.57 15.40 0.54
CA ARG A 61 2.69 15.83 -0.54
C ARG A 61 3.31 15.47 -1.88
N ARG A 62 2.48 14.96 -2.80
CA ARG A 62 2.90 14.72 -4.18
C ARG A 62 3.09 16.07 -4.88
N LYS A 63 4.01 16.11 -5.85
CA LYS A 63 4.12 17.28 -6.73
C LYS A 63 2.87 17.39 -7.61
N PRO A 64 2.36 18.60 -7.89
CA PRO A 64 1.34 18.81 -8.91
C PRO A 64 1.83 18.25 -10.25
N ILE A 65 0.94 17.60 -11.00
CA ILE A 65 1.21 17.10 -12.34
C ILE A 65 0.92 18.23 -13.34
N ASP A 66 1.81 18.38 -14.32
CA ASP A 66 1.66 19.38 -15.38
C ASP A 66 0.55 18.95 -16.38
N PRO A 67 -0.33 19.84 -16.87
CA PRO A 67 -1.33 19.50 -17.89
C PRO A 67 -0.78 18.77 -19.11
N GLU A 68 0.38 19.16 -19.64
CA GLU A 68 1.00 18.48 -20.78
C GLU A 68 1.38 17.03 -20.45
N GLU A 69 1.92 16.79 -19.25
CA GLU A 69 2.25 15.45 -18.74
C GLU A 69 0.99 14.62 -18.56
N MET A 70 -0.08 15.22 -18.04
CA MET A 70 -1.37 14.56 -17.86
C MET A 70 -1.93 14.07 -19.20
N GLU A 71 -1.84 14.88 -20.25
CA GLU A 71 -2.25 14.50 -21.60
C GLU A 71 -1.35 13.41 -22.18
N TYR A 72 -0.03 13.51 -22.00
CA TYR A 72 0.92 12.50 -22.47
C TYR A 72 0.68 11.12 -21.83
N ILE A 73 0.38 11.10 -20.52
CA ILE A 73 0.00 9.88 -19.79
C ILE A 73 -1.32 9.33 -20.32
N GLN A 74 -2.31 10.19 -20.57
CA GLN A 74 -3.61 9.76 -21.12
C GLN A 74 -3.49 9.21 -22.54
N ARG A 75 -2.62 9.80 -23.37
CA ARG A 75 -2.34 9.34 -24.75
C ARG A 75 -1.57 8.02 -24.78
N GLY A 76 -0.79 7.72 -23.75
CA GLY A 76 -0.02 6.47 -23.65
C GLY A 76 1.41 6.55 -24.19
N GLY A 77 1.99 7.75 -24.32
CA GLY A 77 3.37 7.93 -24.78
C GLY A 77 3.50 8.73 -26.07
N PRO A 78 4.70 8.82 -26.67
CA PRO A 78 4.94 9.43 -27.97
C PRO A 78 4.56 8.46 -29.10
N GLU A 79 4.13 9.01 -30.24
CA GLU A 79 3.99 8.26 -31.49
C GLU A 79 5.36 7.85 -32.06
#